data_AF-A0A3M1WMF2-F1
#
_entry.id   AF-A0A3M1WMF2-F1
#
_cell.length_a   1.000
_cell.length_b   1.000
_cell.length_c   1.000
_cell.angle_alpha   90.00
_cell.angle_beta   90.00
_cell.angle_gamma   90.00
#
_symmetry.space_group_name_H-M   'P 1'
#
loop_
_entity.id
_entity.type
_entity.pdbx_description
1 polymer ?
#
loop_
_entity_poly.entity_id
_entity_poly.type
_entity_poly.pdbx_seq_one_letter_code
_entity_poly.pdbx_strand_id
1 'polypeptide(L)' 'MSTYQQEVGRRRTFAIISHPDAGKTTLTEKLLLFGGAIQLAGTVKGRKAARH' A
#
# COMPACT_ATOMS: atom_id res chain seq x y z
N MET A 1 15.24 -19.80 17.49
CA MET A 1 14.81 -19.45 16.11
C MET A 1 15.86 -18.50 15.55
N SER A 2 16.44 -18.79 14.38
CA SER A 2 17.51 -17.92 13.84
C SER A 2 16.96 -16.56 13.43
N THR A 3 17.80 -15.51 13.47
CA THR A 3 17.43 -14.16 13.00
C THR A 3 16.88 -14.17 11.57
N TYR A 4 17.41 -15.05 10.71
CA TYR A 4 16.91 -15.24 9.36
C TYR A 4 15.44 -15.71 9.33
N GLN A 5 15.09 -16.74 10.10
CA GLN A 5 13.72 -17.26 10.16
C GLN A 5 12.74 -16.25 10.73
N GLN A 6 13.17 -15.47 11.74
CA GLN A 6 12.37 -14.39 12.33
C GLN A 6 12.05 -13.31 11.29
N GLU A 7 13.05 -12.88 10.54
CA GLU A 7 12.90 -11.87 9.50
C GLU A 7 11.99 -12.34 8.35
N VAL A 8 12.14 -13.58 7.90
CA VAL A 8 11.23 -14.18 6.91
C VAL A 8 9.79 -14.18 7.44
N GLY A 9 9.58 -14.55 8.70
CA GLY A 9 8.25 -14.59 9.33
C GLY A 9 7.53 -13.25 9.43
N ARG A 10 8.26 -12.12 9.48
CA ARG A 10 7.70 -10.76 9.59
C ARG A 10 7.21 -10.18 8.26
N ARG A 11 7.71 -10.65 7.12
CA ARG A 11 7.40 -10.07 5.79
C ARG A 11 5.99 -10.44 5.34
N ARG A 12 5.30 -9.49 4.71
CA ARG A 12 3.97 -9.68 4.08
C ARG A 12 3.98 -9.00 2.71
N THR A 13 3.93 -9.79 1.64
CA THR A 13 3.92 -9.32 0.25
C THR A 13 2.57 -9.66 -0.36
N PHE A 14 1.85 -8.65 -0.88
CA PHE A 14 0.51 -8.83 -1.42
C PHE A 14 0.20 -7.77 -2.50
N ALA A 15 -0.91 -7.98 -3.21
CA ALA A 15 -1.45 -7.03 -4.19
C ALA A 15 -2.96 -6.83 -3.98
N ILE A 16 -3.46 -5.67 -4.39
CA ILE A 16 -4.90 -5.37 -4.41
C ILE A 16 -5.39 -5.47 -5.85
N ILE A 17 -6.31 -6.42 -6.11
CA ILE A 17 -6.99 -6.58 -7.39
C ILE A 17 -8.46 -6.20 -7.24
N SER A 18 -8.99 -5.41 -8.18
CA SER A 18 -10.38 -4.96 -8.13
C SER A 18 -10.86 -4.53 -9.52
N HIS A 19 -12.18 -4.46 -9.68
CA HIS A 19 -12.81 -3.80 -10.82
C HIS A 19 -12.44 -2.29 -10.85
N PRO A 20 -12.50 -1.61 -12.02
CA PRO A 20 -12.43 -0.15 -12.10
C PRO A 20 -13.32 0.53 -11.06
N ASP A 21 -12.84 1.65 -10.51
CA ASP A 21 -13.55 2.50 -9.53
C ASP A 21 -13.95 1.87 -8.19
N ALA A 22 -13.64 0.59 -7.93
CA ALA A 22 -13.88 -0.08 -6.64
C ALA A 22 -13.05 0.46 -5.45
N GLY A 23 -12.25 1.51 -5.66
CA GLY A 23 -11.55 2.18 -4.57
C GLY A 23 -10.19 1.60 -4.18
N LYS A 24 -9.55 0.75 -5.01
CA LYS A 24 -8.20 0.21 -4.75
C LYS A 24 -7.16 1.28 -4.36
N THR A 25 -7.24 2.44 -5.00
CA THR A 25 -6.31 3.56 -4.78
C THR A 25 -6.53 4.17 -3.40
N THR A 26 -7.79 4.40 -3.03
CA THR A 26 -8.17 4.91 -1.70
C THR A 26 -7.76 3.95 -0.58
N LEU A 27 -7.92 2.64 -0.79
CA LEU A 27 -7.48 1.64 0.19
C LEU A 27 -5.94 1.63 0.33
N THR A 28 -5.23 1.74 -0.79
CA THR A 28 -3.75 1.81 -0.81
C THR A 28 -3.26 3.02 -0.02
N GLU A 29 -3.87 4.20 -0.20
CA GLU A 29 -3.53 5.41 0.55
C GLU A 29 -3.66 5.24 2.06
N LYS A 30 -4.77 4.64 2.52
CA LYS A 30 -5.01 4.39 3.94
C LYS A 30 -3.98 3.43 4.53
N LEU A 31 -3.66 2.34 3.83
CA LEU A 31 -2.66 1.37 4.27
C LEU A 31 -1.27 2.01 4.42
N LEU A 32 -0.88 2.86 3.46
CA LEU A 32 0.37 3.61 3.51
C LEU A 32 0.40 4.60 4.68
N LEU A 33 -0.72 5.28 4.94
CA LEU A 33 -0.84 6.23 6.05
C LEU A 33 -0.72 5.52 7.41
N PHE A 34 -1.39 4.37 7.58
CA PHE A 34 -1.26 3.55 8.80
C PHE A 34 0.15 2.98 8.97
N GLY A 35 0.87 2.72 7.87
CA GLY A 35 2.27 2.30 7.88
C GLY A 35 3.28 3.45 8.09
N GLY A 36 2.83 4.69 8.29
CA GLY A 36 3.70 5.87 8.42
C GLY A 36 4.34 6.35 7.12
N ALA A 37 3.95 5.80 5.97
CA ALA A 37 4.48 6.14 4.64
C ALA A 37 3.75 7.35 4.02
N ILE A 38 3.74 8.49 4.72
CA ILE A 38 2.92 9.68 4.40
C ILE A 38 3.19 10.22 2.99
N GLN A 39 4.45 10.37 2.59
CA GLN A 39 4.82 10.89 1.27
C GLN A 39 4.33 9.99 0.12
N LEU A 40 4.43 8.67 0.32
CA LEU A 40 3.97 7.69 -0.66
C LEU A 40 2.44 7.71 -0.75
N ALA A 41 1.74 7.81 0.38
CA ALA A 41 0.27 7.98 0.42
C ALA A 41 -0.17 9.23 -0.36
N GLY A 42 0.49 10.37 -0.16
CA GLY A 42 0.20 11.61 -0.89
C GLY A 42 0.41 11.50 -2.41
N THR A 43 1.47 10.79 -2.83
CA THR A 43 1.78 10.58 -4.26
C THR A 43 0.73 9.70 -4.95
N VAL A 44 0.20 8.69 -4.26
CA VAL A 44 -0.86 7.81 -4.78
C VAL A 44 -2.13 8.62 -5.08
N LYS A 45 -2.49 9.57 -4.19
CA LYS A 45 -3.62 10.49 -4.40
C LYS A 45 -3.43 11.40 -5.62
N GLY A 46 -2.23 11.99 -5.75
CA GLY A 46 -1.89 12.87 -6.88
C GLY A 46 -1.99 12.19 -8.24
N ARG A 47 -1.59 10.91 -8.34
CA ARG A 47 -1.69 10.14 -9.59
C ARG A 47 -3.13 9.86 -10.03
N LYS A 48 -4.08 9.75 -9.10
CA LYS A 48 -5.51 9.61 -9.46
C LYS A 48 -6.05 10.93 -10.01
N ALA A 49 -5.68 12.06 -9.40
CA ALA A 49 -6.11 13.39 -9.85
C ALA A 49 -5.59 13.73 -11.25
N ALA A 50 -4.35 13.32 -11.59
CA ALA A 50 -3.76 13.57 -12.91
C ALA A 50 -4.32 12.71 -14.06
N ARG A 51 -5.18 11.72 -13.76
CA ARG A 51 -5.79 10.82 -14.75
C ARG A 51 -7.23 11.19 -15.11
N HIS A 52 -7.72 12.33 -14.62
CA HIS A 52 -9.03 12.89 -14.93
C HIS A 52 -8.88 14.25 -15.62
#